data_AF-A0A1Q9ND99-F1
#
_entry.id   AF-A0A1Q9ND99-F1
#
_cell.length_a   1.000
_cell.length_b   1.000
_cell.length_c   1.000
_cell.angle_alpha   90.00
_cell.angle_beta   90.00
_cell.angle_gamma   90.00
#
_symmetry.space_group_name_H-M   'P 1'
#
loop_
_entity.id
_entity.type
_entity.pdbx_description
1 polymer ?
#
loop_
_entity_poly.entity_id
_entity_poly.type
_entity_poly.pdbx_seq_one_letter_code
_entity_poly.pdbx_strand_id
1 'polypeptide(L)'
;MGDNKLNYFYDNNFIVCLETTKEVKDKLIRKVLKNIHNSFLFRFISFFRTNKVINTKIFSSFEDKIFEVLKYHRLLPKSNKLL
;
A
#
# COMPACT_ATOMS: atom_id res chain seq x y z
N MET A 1 19.98 0.26 -15.02
CA MET A 1 18.55 -0.11 -15.11
C MET A 1 18.40 -1.52 -14.56
N GLY A 2 17.83 -1.70 -13.36
CA GLY A 2 17.65 -3.04 -12.77
C GLY A 2 17.63 -3.18 -11.23
N ASP A 3 17.60 -2.09 -10.46
CA ASP A 3 17.71 -2.17 -8.99
C ASP A 3 16.38 -2.21 -8.24
N ASN A 4 15.26 -2.16 -8.97
CA ASN A 4 13.93 -2.21 -8.39
C ASN A 4 13.35 -3.63 -8.42
N LYS A 5 12.49 -3.91 -7.45
CA LYS A 5 11.74 -5.16 -7.28
C LYS A 5 10.29 -4.80 -7.01
N LEU A 6 9.38 -5.33 -7.82
CA LEU A 6 7.95 -5.27 -7.52
C LEU A 6 7.61 -6.36 -6.51
N ASN A 7 7.08 -5.96 -5.36
CA ASN A 7 6.61 -6.87 -4.32
C ASN A 7 5.09 -6.76 -4.24
N TYR A 8 4.43 -7.86 -3.89
CA TYR A 8 2.98 -7.84 -3.71
C TYR A 8 2.55 -8.69 -2.51
N PHE A 9 1.39 -8.36 -1.97
CA PHE A 9 0.66 -9.17 -1.01
C PHE A 9 -0.78 -9.31 -1.51
N TYR A 10 -1.23 -10.55 -1.63
CA TYR A 10 -2.56 -10.88 -2.12
C TYR A 10 -3.30 -11.70 -1.06
N ASP A 11 -4.45 -11.19 -0.63
CA ASP A 11 -5.36 -11.85 0.30
C ASP A 11 -6.77 -11.23 0.14
N ASN A 12 -7.83 -11.94 0.54
CA ASN A 12 -9.22 -11.48 0.47
C ASN A 12 -9.69 -10.92 -0.89
N ASN A 13 -9.09 -11.36 -2.01
CA ASN A 13 -9.28 -10.82 -3.37
C ASN A 13 -8.75 -9.39 -3.60
N PHE A 14 -7.89 -8.89 -2.71
CA PHE A 14 -7.19 -7.62 -2.85
C PHE A 14 -5.70 -7.85 -3.00
N ILE A 15 -5.09 -7.12 -3.93
CA ILE A 15 -3.64 -7.09 -4.11
C ILE A 15 -3.11 -5.72 -3.72
N VAL A 16 -2.08 -5.69 -2.89
CA VAL A 16 -1.28 -4.50 -2.61
C VAL A 16 0.09 -4.70 -3.23
N CYS A 17 0.51 -3.75 -4.06
CA CYS A 17 1.81 -3.76 -4.72
C CYS A 17 2.71 -2.66 -4.13
N LEU A 18 3.98 -2.97 -3.93
CA LEU A 18 5.01 -2.02 -3.51
C LEU A 18 6.29 -2.28 -4.28
N GLU A 19 6.68 -1.32 -5.11
CA GLU A 19 7.99 -1.30 -5.76
C GLU A 19 9.03 -0.77 -4.77
N THR A 20 10.14 -1.48 -4.63
CA THR A 20 11.26 -1.08 -3.75
C THR A 20 12.59 -1.27 -4.46
N THR A 21 13.64 -0.63 -3.96
CA THR A 21 15.00 -1.06 -4.32
C THR A 21 15.29 -2.44 -3.70
N LYS A 22 16.25 -3.18 -4.27
CA LYS A 22 16.69 -4.49 -3.74
C LYS A 22 17.32 -4.43 -2.35
N GLU A 23 17.71 -3.24 -1.88
CA GLU A 23 18.30 -3.02 -0.56
C GLU A 23 17.28 -3.13 0.59
N VAL A 24 15.99 -2.94 0.29
CA VAL A 24 14.94 -3.00 1.31
C VAL A 24 14.72 -4.45 1.73
N LYS A 25 14.82 -4.71 3.03
CA LYS A 25 14.66 -6.06 3.59
C LYS A 25 13.25 -6.60 3.36
N ASP A 26 13.15 -7.80 2.78
CA ASP A 26 11.87 -8.48 2.50
C ASP A 26 10.91 -8.57 3.71
N LYS A 27 11.45 -8.76 4.93
CA LYS A 27 10.64 -8.79 6.16
C LYS A 27 9.92 -7.46 6.42
N LEU A 28 10.57 -6.32 6.14
CA LEU A 28 9.97 -5.00 6.26
C LEU A 28 8.90 -4.80 5.17
N ILE A 29 9.23 -5.17 3.93
CA ILE A 29 8.30 -5.09 2.79
C ILE A 29 7.00 -5.85 3.09
N ARG A 30 7.10 -7.11 3.53
CA ARG A 30 5.93 -7.92 3.91
C ARG A 30 5.12 -7.29 5.03
N LYS A 31 5.78 -6.72 6.05
CA LYS A 31 5.11 -6.03 7.16
C LYS A 31 4.32 -4.81 6.66
N VAL A 32 4.92 -4.00 5.79
CA VAL A 32 4.28 -2.80 5.22
C VAL A 32 3.11 -3.17 4.32
N LEU A 33 3.30 -4.12 3.39
CA LEU A 33 2.25 -4.61 2.50
C LEU A 33 1.04 -5.13 3.29
N LYS A 34 1.28 -5.95 4.32
CA LYS A 34 0.21 -6.48 5.18
C LYS A 34 -0.51 -5.37 5.98
N ASN A 35 0.24 -4.36 6.45
CA ASN A 35 -0.35 -3.22 7.16
C ASN A 35 -1.26 -2.39 6.25
N ILE A 36 -0.80 -2.07 5.03
CA ILE A 36 -1.59 -1.35 4.03
C ILE A 36 -2.84 -2.16 3.66
N HIS A 37 -2.68 -3.45 3.38
CA HIS A 37 -3.79 -4.35 3.05
C HIS A 37 -4.86 -4.37 4.15
N ASN A 38 -4.46 -4.64 5.40
CA ASN A 38 -5.40 -4.72 6.51
C ASN A 38 -6.10 -3.39 6.78
N SER A 39 -5.37 -2.27 6.65
CA SER A 39 -5.95 -0.93 6.81
C SER A 39 -6.96 -0.62 5.71
N PHE A 40 -6.68 -1.03 4.47
CA PHE A 40 -7.58 -0.85 3.33
C PHE A 40 -8.86 -1.66 3.51
N LEU A 41 -8.74 -2.95 3.82
CA LEU A 41 -9.89 -3.81 4.09
C LEU A 41 -10.71 -3.29 5.25
N PHE A 42 -10.09 -2.95 6.37
CA PHE A 42 -10.81 -2.44 7.54
C PHE A 42 -11.69 -1.24 7.18
N ARG A 43 -11.19 -0.34 6.33
CA ARG A 43 -11.90 0.88 5.92
C ARG A 43 -12.98 0.64 4.88
N PHE A 44 -12.77 -0.30 3.93
CA PHE A 44 -13.63 -0.41 2.75
C PHE A 44 -14.37 -1.74 2.59
N ILE A 45 -14.13 -2.76 3.43
CA ILE A 45 -14.75 -4.09 3.29
C ILE A 45 -16.28 -4.04 3.31
N SER A 46 -16.86 -3.12 4.09
CA SER A 46 -18.31 -2.91 4.13
C SER A 46 -18.84 -2.38 2.79
N PHE A 47 -18.12 -1.42 2.17
CA PHE A 47 -18.49 -0.85 0.87
C PHE A 47 -18.50 -1.90 -0.23
N PHE A 48 -17.52 -2.82 -0.24
CA PHE A 48 -17.45 -3.91 -1.22
C PHE A 48 -18.57 -4.94 -1.04
N ARG A 49 -19.07 -5.13 0.18
CA ARG A 49 -20.18 -6.07 0.45
C ARG A 49 -21.55 -5.53 0.03
N THR A 50 -21.73 -4.21 0.10
CA THR A 50 -23.05 -3.58 -0.10
C THR A 50 -23.25 -3.02 -1.51
N ASN A 51 -22.18 -2.66 -2.22
CA ASN A 51 -22.28 -2.00 -3.52
C ASN A 51 -21.95 -2.95 -4.67
N LYS A 52 -22.86 -3.07 -5.64
CA LYS A 52 -22.63 -3.80 -6.90
C LYS A 52 -21.68 -3.08 -7.86
N VAL A 53 -21.52 -1.76 -7.69
CA VAL A 53 -20.64 -0.90 -8.51
C VAL A 53 -19.75 -0.12 -7.56
N ILE A 54 -18.43 -0.17 -7.79
CA ILE A 54 -17.44 0.46 -6.94
C ILE A 54 -17.09 1.84 -7.51
N ASN A 55 -17.45 2.90 -6.80
CA ASN A 55 -16.96 4.25 -7.11
C ASN A 55 -15.53 4.39 -6.56
N THR A 56 -14.53 4.35 -7.44
CA THR A 56 -13.12 4.41 -7.08
C THR A 56 -12.70 5.72 -6.41
N LYS A 57 -13.47 6.80 -6.56
CA LYS A 57 -13.19 8.08 -5.88
C LYS A 57 -13.17 7.95 -4.36
N ILE A 58 -13.84 6.95 -3.78
CA ILE A 58 -13.83 6.74 -2.34
C ILE A 58 -12.43 6.36 -1.80
N PHE A 59 -11.60 5.77 -2.68
CA PHE A 59 -10.26 5.29 -2.32
C PHE A 59 -9.21 6.40 -2.25
N SER A 60 -9.47 7.60 -2.83
CA SER A 60 -8.54 8.73 -2.72
C SER A 60 -8.28 9.10 -1.26
N SER A 61 -9.30 8.93 -0.40
CA SER A 61 -9.18 9.13 1.04
C SER A 61 -8.17 8.21 1.75
N PHE A 62 -7.66 7.19 1.04
CA PHE A 62 -6.67 6.24 1.54
C PHE A 62 -5.24 6.60 1.14
N GLU A 63 -5.03 7.53 0.20
CA GLU A 63 -3.69 7.97 -0.22
C GLU A 63 -2.86 8.50 0.95
N ASP A 64 -3.46 9.36 1.78
CA ASP A 64 -2.83 9.87 3.01
C ASP A 64 -2.38 8.73 3.94
N LYS A 65 -3.20 7.66 4.03
CA LYS A 65 -2.88 6.52 4.89
C LYS A 65 -1.70 5.71 4.36
N ILE A 66 -1.62 5.52 3.04
CA ILE A 66 -0.47 4.89 2.40
C ILE A 66 0.78 5.72 2.69
N PHE A 67 0.69 7.03 2.52
CA PHE A 67 1.80 7.94 2.77
C PHE A 67 2.30 7.88 4.22
N GLU A 68 1.40 7.93 5.21
CA GLU A 68 1.74 7.77 6.63
C GLU A 68 2.51 6.48 6.91
N VAL A 69 2.02 5.35 6.39
CA VAL A 69 2.64 4.04 6.61
C VAL A 69 4.04 3.99 5.99
N LEU A 70 4.20 4.50 4.77
CA LEU A 70 5.50 4.55 4.10
C LEU A 70 6.47 5.49 4.82
N LYS A 71 6.00 6.65 5.30
CA LYS A 71 6.80 7.62 6.07
C LYS A 71 7.29 7.02 7.37
N TYR A 72 6.39 6.38 8.13
CA TYR A 72 6.71 5.73 9.40
C TYR A 72 7.80 4.65 9.23
N HIS A 73 7.74 3.89 8.13
CA HIS A 73 8.72 2.84 7.82
C HIS A 73 9.96 3.33 7.05
N ARG A 74 10.10 4.64 6.80
CA ARG A 74 11.19 5.25 6.02
C ARG A 74 11.36 4.63 4.62
N LEU A 75 10.25 4.31 3.97
CA LEU A 75 10.20 3.73 2.62
C LEU A 75 9.89 4.76 1.53
N LEU A 76 9.80 6.04 1.89
CA LEU A 76 9.65 7.11 0.92
C LEU A 76 10.98 7.35 0.17
N PRO A 77 10.95 7.63 -1.14
CA PRO A 77 12.14 7.98 -1.90
C PRO A 77 12.87 9.18 -1.30
N LYS A 78 14.22 9.16 -1.31
CA LYS A 78 15.04 10.30 -0.85
C LYS A 78 14.79 11.59 -1.65
N SER A 79 14.25 11.50 -2.86
CA SER A 79 13.88 12.64 -3.70
C SER A 79 12.56 13.30 -3.28
N ASN A 80 11.84 12.77 -2.29
CA ASN A 80 10.70 13.47 -1.68
C ASN A 80 11.22 14.62 -0.81
N LYS A 81 11.79 15.64 -1.45
CA LYS A 81 11.94 17.01 -0.94
C LYS A 81 10.61 17.77 -0.91
N LEU A 82 9.50 17.13 -1.29
CA LEU A 82 8.15 17.67 -1.17
C LEU A 82 7.55 17.23 0.17
N LEU A 83 8.10 17.80 1.25
CA LEU A 83 7.42 18.14 2.50
C LEU A 83 8.22 19.26 3.16
#